data_AF-A0A8W8HLZ4-F1
#
_entry.id   AF-A0A8W8HLZ4-F1
#
_cell.length_a   1.000
_cell.length_b   1.000
_cell.length_c   1.000
_cell.angle_alpha   90.00
_cell.angle_beta   90.00
_cell.angle_gamma   90.00
#
_symmetry.space_group_name_H-M   'P 1'
#
loop_
_entity.id
_entity.type
_entity.pdbx_description
1 polymer ?
#
loop_
_entity_poly.entity_id
_entity_poly.type
_entity_poly.pdbx_seq_one_letter_code
_entity_poly.pdbx_strand_id
1 'polypeptide(L)'
;MFYFKWNGLKCIDATNTERKGKYIKDEEVGSPLNNCVMRLLVTENYPRLCLFANRDIKAGEELRYDYGEANLPWRQIHLMIIHLMITHLMSTRTVRRTMKKLLILKQRVKKKLMMIPTLHPLWKFHVKVKS
;
A
#
# COMPACT_ATOMS: atom_id res chain seq x y z
N MET A 1 -2.10 24.09 -4.40
CA MET A 1 -2.93 24.41 -3.23
C MET A 1 -2.98 23.20 -2.31
N PHE A 2 -2.94 23.39 -1.00
CA PHE A 2 -3.04 22.32 0.00
C PHE A 2 -4.10 22.69 1.06
N TYR A 3 -5.08 21.83 1.26
CA TYR A 3 -6.18 22.06 2.19
C TYR A 3 -5.92 21.40 3.55
N PHE A 4 -6.24 22.11 4.62
CA PHE A 4 -6.07 21.62 6.00
C PHE A 4 -7.16 22.18 6.91
N LYS A 5 -7.38 21.54 8.06
CA LYS A 5 -8.36 21.99 9.05
C LYS A 5 -7.67 22.65 10.23
N TRP A 6 -8.03 23.90 10.50
CA TRP A 6 -7.67 24.63 11.72
C TRP A 6 -8.65 25.79 11.89
N ASN A 7 -9.52 25.76 12.89
CA ASN A 7 -10.64 26.72 13.04
C ASN A 7 -11.45 26.87 11.74
N GLY A 8 -11.85 25.73 11.15
CA GLY A 8 -12.47 25.66 9.83
C GLY A 8 -11.53 25.10 8.76
N LEU A 9 -12.05 25.00 7.54
CA LEU A 9 -11.27 24.58 6.37
C LEU A 9 -10.42 25.75 5.87
N LYS A 10 -9.12 25.51 5.73
CA LYS A 10 -8.13 26.49 5.27
C LYS A 10 -7.34 25.91 4.10
N CYS A 11 -6.72 26.79 3.32
CA CYS A 11 -5.89 26.40 2.20
C CYS A 11 -4.60 27.21 2.19
N ILE A 12 -3.48 26.55 1.91
CA ILE A 12 -2.22 27.20 1.59
C ILE A 12 -1.99 27.07 0.08
N ASP A 13 -1.80 28.21 -0.57
CA ASP A 13 -1.30 28.27 -1.93
C ASP A 13 0.20 28.57 -1.92
N ALA A 14 0.96 27.65 -2.50
CA ALA A 14 2.42 27.72 -2.59
C ALA A 14 2.90 28.12 -4.00
N THR A 15 2.02 28.64 -4.86
CA THR A 15 2.39 29.07 -6.21
C THR A 15 3.50 30.12 -6.18
N ASN A 16 3.32 31.17 -5.37
CA ASN A 16 4.23 32.32 -5.29
C ASN A 16 5.15 32.31 -4.05
N THR A 17 5.55 31.13 -3.56
CA THR A 17 6.54 31.03 -2.47
C THR A 17 7.90 30.57 -2.97
N GLU A 18 8.97 31.06 -2.32
CA GLU A 18 10.34 30.57 -2.51
C GLU A 18 10.61 29.26 -1.74
N ARG A 19 9.69 28.84 -0.87
CA ARG A 19 9.84 27.61 -0.08
C ARG A 19 9.78 26.37 -0.97
N LYS A 20 10.72 25.44 -0.73
CA LYS A 20 10.87 24.20 -1.52
C LYS A 20 9.80 23.14 -1.28
N GLY A 21 8.97 23.29 -0.24
CA GLY A 21 7.91 22.34 0.10
C GLY A 21 6.90 22.10 -1.04
N LYS A 22 6.75 23.07 -1.96
CA LYS A 22 5.85 22.96 -3.12
C LYS A 22 6.27 21.92 -4.17
N TYR A 23 7.52 21.45 -4.12
CA TYR A 23 8.06 20.48 -5.08
C TYR A 23 7.96 19.03 -4.61
N ILE A 24 7.58 18.81 -3.35
CA ILE A 24 7.53 17.49 -2.75
C ILE A 24 6.33 16.73 -3.32
N LYS A 25 6.57 15.54 -3.85
CA LYS A 25 5.57 14.80 -4.63
C LYS A 25 4.61 14.01 -3.75
N ASP A 26 3.46 13.72 -4.35
CA ASP A 26 2.44 12.84 -3.81
C ASP A 26 2.91 11.38 -3.79
N GLU A 27 2.55 10.66 -2.72
CA GLU A 27 2.75 9.23 -2.60
C GLU A 27 1.79 8.64 -1.56
N GLU A 28 1.14 7.53 -1.88
CA GLU A 28 0.11 6.94 -1.02
C GLU A 28 0.69 6.38 0.29
N VAL A 29 -0.11 6.42 1.36
CA VAL A 29 0.24 5.78 2.63
C VAL A 29 0.49 4.28 2.42
N GLY A 30 1.60 3.77 2.96
CA GLY A 30 1.98 2.36 2.85
C GLY A 30 2.87 2.04 1.64
N SER A 31 3.01 2.97 0.68
CA SER A 31 4.04 2.88 -0.35
C SER A 31 5.44 2.99 0.28
N PRO A 32 6.43 2.16 -0.13
CA PRO A 32 7.81 2.28 0.38
C PRO A 32 8.47 3.61 0.01
N LEU A 33 7.94 4.30 -0.99
CA LEU A 33 8.40 5.62 -1.41
C LEU A 33 7.87 6.74 -0.51
N ASN A 34 6.82 6.50 0.29
CA ASN A 34 6.27 7.49 1.22
C ASN A 34 7.21 7.63 2.42
N ASN A 35 8.15 8.57 2.31
CA ASN A 35 9.21 8.78 3.30
C ASN A 35 8.98 10.01 4.20
N CYS A 36 7.90 10.75 3.96
CA CYS A 36 7.56 11.95 4.69
C CYS A 36 6.08 12.00 5.10
N VAL A 37 5.79 12.75 6.16
CA VAL A 37 4.44 13.01 6.66
C VAL A 37 4.24 14.51 6.89
N MET A 38 3.11 15.04 6.41
CA MET A 38 2.69 16.41 6.68
C MET A 38 2.02 16.50 8.06
N ARG A 39 2.44 17.46 8.88
CA ARG A 39 1.84 17.75 10.18
C ARG A 39 1.50 19.23 10.30
N LEU A 40 0.35 19.50 10.90
CA LEU A 40 -0.03 20.84 11.33
C LEU A 40 0.53 21.07 12.74
N LEU A 41 1.40 22.06 12.88
CA LEU A 41 1.85 22.57 14.18
C LEU A 41 1.22 23.93 14.43
N VAL A 42 0.77 24.17 15.65
CA VAL A 42 0.28 25.50 16.05
C VAL A 42 1.26 26.07 17.06
N THR A 43 1.89 27.18 16.68
CA THR A 43 2.85 27.91 17.52
C THR A 43 2.40 29.35 17.61
N GLU A 44 2.28 29.92 18.80
CA GLU A 44 1.83 31.31 18.99
C GLU A 44 0.48 31.59 18.30
N ASN A 45 -0.46 30.64 18.37
CA ASN A 45 -1.74 30.68 17.65
C ASN A 45 -1.63 30.80 16.12
N TYR A 46 -0.47 30.48 15.54
CA TYR A 46 -0.24 30.48 14.11
C TYR A 46 -0.06 29.05 13.57
N PRO A 47 -0.85 28.61 12.57
CA PRO A 47 -0.77 27.28 11.99
C PRO A 47 0.42 27.20 11.04
N ARG A 48 1.22 26.15 11.16
CA ARG A 48 2.37 25.87 10.30
C ARG A 48 2.24 24.45 9.80
N LEU A 49 2.30 24.29 8.47
CA LEU A 49 2.45 22.98 7.85
C LEU A 49 3.94 22.64 7.82
N CYS A 50 4.29 21.53 8.44
CA CYS A 50 5.65 21.04 8.57
C CYS A 50 5.72 19.59 8.06
N LEU A 51 6.70 19.32 7.20
CA LEU A 51 6.95 17.99 6.70
C LEU A 51 8.04 17.32 7.55
N PHE A 52 7.77 16.10 8.01
CA PHE A 52 8.69 15.31 8.80
C PHE A 52 9.04 14.03 8.07
N ALA A 53 10.30 13.60 8.15
CA ALA A 53 10.66 12.25 7.73
C ALA A 53 9.96 11.22 8.63
N ASN A 54 9.46 10.14 8.05
CA ASN A 54 8.86 9.02 8.79
C ASN A 54 9.80 7.80 8.88
N ARG A 55 10.94 7.85 8.20
CA ARG A 55 12.06 6.91 8.23
C ARG A 55 13.35 7.61 7.82
N ASP A 56 14.47 6.91 7.90
CA ASP A 56 15.73 7.41 7.35
C ASP A 56 15.63 7.61 5.83
N ILE A 57 16.15 8.76 5.36
CA ILE A 57 16.12 9.18 3.95
C ILE A 57 17.56 9.28 3.47
N LYS A 58 17.89 8.58 2.38
CA LYS A 58 19.24 8.58 1.83
C LYS A 58 19.50 9.86 1.04
N ALA A 59 20.77 10.26 0.94
CA ALA A 59 21.15 11.37 0.06
C ALA A 59 20.73 11.09 -1.39
N GLY A 60 20.09 12.07 -2.03
CA GLY A 60 19.54 11.95 -3.38
C GLY A 60 18.18 11.24 -3.46
N GLU A 61 17.65 10.72 -2.36
CA GLU A 61 16.30 10.15 -2.34
C GLU A 61 15.24 11.27 -2.43
N GLU A 62 14.24 11.08 -3.29
CA GLU A 62 13.18 12.05 -3.49
C GLU A 62 12.21 12.07 -2.30
N LEU A 63 11.91 13.25 -1.78
CA LEU A 63 10.93 13.43 -0.71
C LEU A 63 9.50 13.28 -1.25
N ARG A 64 8.71 12.45 -0.57
CA ARG A 64 7.35 12.10 -0.98
C ARG A 64 6.44 11.91 0.22
N TYR A 65 5.21 12.39 0.13
CA TYR A 65 4.21 12.28 1.19
C TYR A 65 2.80 12.12 0.62
N ASP A 66 1.88 11.65 1.45
CA ASP A 66 0.48 11.52 1.08
C ASP A 66 -0.20 12.90 1.08
N TYR A 67 -0.75 13.31 -0.07
CA TYR A 67 -1.51 14.56 -0.16
C TYR A 67 -2.85 14.50 0.59
N GLY A 68 -3.29 13.30 1.03
CA GLY A 68 -4.51 13.11 1.81
C GLY A 68 -5.79 13.02 0.96
N GLU A 69 -5.65 12.88 -0.36
CA GLU A 69 -6.76 12.73 -1.29
C GLU A 69 -6.58 11.45 -2.13
N ALA A 70 -7.55 10.53 -2.03
CA ALA A 70 -7.48 9.26 -2.76
C ALA A 70 -7.79 9.42 -4.27
N ASN A 71 -8.61 10.41 -4.62
CA ASN A 71 -9.16 10.58 -5.96
C ASN A 71 -8.32 11.53 -6.85
N LEU A 72 -7.03 11.61 -6.59
CA LEU A 72 -6.12 12.41 -7.39
C LEU A 72 -6.02 11.84 -8.82
N PRO A 73 -6.13 12.66 -9.87
CA PRO A 73 -6.17 12.17 -11.26
C PRO A 73 -4.99 11.26 -11.62
N TRP A 74 -3.79 11.59 -11.16
CA TRP A 74 -2.59 10.79 -11.42
C TRP A 74 -2.60 9.43 -10.71
N ARG A 75 -3.20 9.31 -9.52
CA ARG A 75 -3.40 8.02 -8.84
C ARG A 75 -4.36 7.13 -9.62
N GLN A 76 -5.44 7.71 -10.15
CA GLN A 76 -6.43 6.98 -10.94
C GLN A 76 -5.86 6.50 -12.28
N ILE A 77 -5.12 7.35 -12.99
CA ILE A 77 -4.46 6.98 -14.25
C ILE A 77 -3.48 5.81 -14.02
N HIS A 78 -2.70 5.84 -12.93
CA HIS A 78 -1.78 4.77 -12.60
C HIS A 78 -2.50 3.43 -12.39
N LEU A 79 -3.61 3.43 -11.64
CA LEU A 79 -4.45 2.24 -11.44
C LEU A 79 -5.06 1.73 -12.76
N MET A 80 -5.51 2.63 -13.62
CA MET A 80 -6.05 2.26 -14.94
C MET A 80 -4.99 1.61 -15.83
N ILE A 81 -3.77 2.15 -15.85
CA ILE A 81 -2.65 1.58 -16.61
C ILE A 81 -2.28 0.20 -16.05
N ILE A 82 -2.14 0.05 -14.73
CA ILE A 82 -1.86 -1.24 -14.09
C ILE A 82 -2.96 -2.26 -14.44
N HIS A 83 -4.23 -1.87 -14.36
CA HIS A 83 -5.34 -2.73 -14.72
C HIS A 83 -5.28 -3.16 -16.20
N LEU A 84 -4.97 -2.24 -17.10
CA LEU A 84 -4.80 -2.53 -18.52
C LEU A 84 -3.62 -3.48 -18.78
N MET A 85 -2.50 -3.28 -18.09
CA MET A 85 -1.33 -4.15 -18.19
C MET A 85 -1.62 -5.56 -17.67
N ILE A 86 -2.29 -5.68 -16.52
CA ILE A 86 -2.68 -6.96 -15.94
C ILE A 86 -3.68 -7.67 -16.86
N THR A 87 -4.72 -6.99 -17.32
CA THR A 87 -5.72 -7.60 -18.23
C THR A 87 -5.06 -8.06 -19.53
N HIS A 88 -4.15 -7.27 -20.10
CA HIS A 88 -3.38 -7.68 -21.26
C HIS A 88 -2.52 -8.93 -20.96
N LEU A 89 -1.77 -8.92 -19.86
CA LEU A 89 -0.94 -10.04 -19.43
C LEU A 89 -1.77 -11.33 -19.26
N MET A 90 -2.93 -11.23 -18.60
CA MET A 90 -3.86 -12.34 -18.39
C MET A 90 -4.51 -12.82 -19.69
N SER A 91 -4.66 -11.95 -20.69
CA SER A 91 -5.15 -12.32 -22.01
C SER A 91 -4.15 -13.19 -22.80
N THR A 92 -2.84 -13.07 -22.50
CA THR A 92 -1.82 -13.83 -23.23
C THR A 92 -2.03 -15.35 -23.16
N ARG A 93 -1.79 -16.04 -24.29
CA ARG A 93 -1.96 -17.49 -24.39
C ARG A 93 -1.10 -18.24 -23.38
N THR A 94 0.12 -17.76 -23.13
CA THR A 94 1.08 -18.35 -22.20
C THR A 94 0.56 -18.33 -20.78
N VAL A 95 0.15 -17.16 -20.26
CA VAL A 95 -0.39 -17.04 -18.89
C VAL A 95 -1.66 -17.88 -18.74
N ARG A 96 -2.56 -17.85 -19.73
CA ARG A 96 -3.80 -18.63 -19.72
C ARG A 96 -3.54 -20.14 -19.64
N ARG A 97 -2.54 -20.65 -20.37
CA ARG A 97 -2.12 -22.06 -20.32
C ARG A 97 -1.51 -22.44 -18.96
N THR A 98 -0.62 -21.60 -18.44
CA THR A 98 0.02 -21.82 -17.13
C THR A 98 -1.02 -21.82 -16.01
N MET A 99 -1.97 -20.89 -16.03
CA MET A 99 -3.07 -20.83 -15.06
C MET A 99 -3.97 -22.07 -15.13
N LYS A 100 -4.32 -22.55 -16.32
CA LYS A 100 -5.06 -23.82 -16.48
C LYS A 100 -4.28 -25.01 -15.89
N LYS A 101 -2.97 -25.11 -16.15
CA LYS A 101 -2.11 -26.16 -15.56
C LYS A 101 -2.09 -26.10 -14.03
N LEU A 102 -1.93 -24.91 -13.46
CA LEU A 102 -1.95 -24.68 -12.01
C LEU A 102 -3.30 -25.04 -11.38
N LEU A 103 -4.41 -24.72 -12.04
CA LEU A 103 -5.76 -25.08 -11.58
C LEU A 103 -5.97 -26.60 -11.53
N ILE A 104 -5.55 -27.30 -12.59
CA ILE A 104 -5.58 -28.76 -12.65
C ILE A 104 -4.70 -29.36 -11.54
N LEU A 105 -3.51 -28.82 -11.32
CA LEU A 105 -2.62 -29.26 -10.24
C LEU A 105 -3.26 -29.04 -8.86
N LYS A 106 -3.86 -27.87 -8.61
CA LYS A 106 -4.59 -27.58 -7.37
C LYS A 106 -5.74 -28.58 -7.14
N GLN A 107 -6.51 -28.91 -8.19
CA GLN A 107 -7.58 -29.92 -8.11
C GLN A 107 -7.02 -31.31 -7.78
N ARG A 108 -5.91 -31.71 -8.40
CA ARG A 108 -5.25 -33.00 -8.12
C ARG A 108 -4.72 -33.08 -6.69
N VAL A 109 -4.08 -32.01 -6.19
CA VAL A 109 -3.60 -31.93 -4.81
C VAL A 109 -4.77 -31.99 -3.83
N LYS A 110 -5.83 -31.21 -4.05
CA LYS A 110 -7.04 -31.23 -3.20
C LYS A 110 -7.66 -32.63 -3.17
N LYS A 111 -7.80 -33.28 -4.33
CA LYS A 111 -8.32 -34.66 -4.42
C LYS A 111 -7.44 -35.64 -3.66
N LYS A 112 -6.11 -35.53 -3.80
CA LYS A 112 -5.16 -36.38 -3.07
C LYS A 112 -5.24 -36.16 -1.55
N LEU A 113 -5.38 -34.91 -1.10
CA LEU A 113 -5.54 -34.55 0.32
C LEU A 113 -6.84 -35.12 0.90
N MET A 114 -7.95 -35.07 0.15
CA MET A 114 -9.23 -35.66 0.55
C MET A 114 -9.21 -37.21 0.59
N MET A 115 -8.26 -37.86 -0.09
CA MET A 115 -8.07 -39.31 -0.03
C MET A 115 -7.07 -39.75 1.04
N ILE A 116 -6.42 -38.83 1.73
CA ILE A 116 -5.69 -39.18 2.95
C ILE A 116 -6.78 -39.56 3.95
N PRO A 117 -6.81 -40.82 4.45
CA PRO A 117 -7.74 -41.18 5.51
C PRO A 117 -7.52 -40.16 6.61
N THR A 118 -8.59 -39.48 7.03
CA THR A 118 -8.57 -38.77 8.31
C THR A 118 -7.94 -39.74 9.29
N LEU A 119 -6.79 -39.38 9.86
CA LEU A 119 -6.20 -40.17 10.92
C LEU A 119 -7.32 -40.35 11.94
N HIS A 120 -7.85 -41.57 11.97
CA HIS A 120 -8.81 -42.04 12.95
C HIS A 120 -8.27 -41.63 14.33
N PRO A 121 -9.11 -41.27 15.31
CA PRO A 121 -8.72 -40.63 16.57
C PRO A 121 -7.93 -41.52 17.54
N LEU A 122 -6.88 -42.19 17.07
CA LEU A 122 -5.95 -43.03 17.82
C LEU A 122 -4.74 -42.25 18.35
N TRP A 123 -4.61 -40.95 18.02
CA TRP A 123 -3.61 -40.06 18.63
C TRP A 123 -4.19 -39.30 19.83
N LYS A 124 -4.95 -39.99 20.69
CA LYS A 124 -5.09 -39.57 22.10
C LYS A 124 -3.74 -39.81 22.76
N PHE A 125 -2.84 -38.83 22.66
CA PHE A 125 -1.66 -38.77 23.53
C PHE A 125 -2.16 -38.81 24.98
N HIS A 126 -1.98 -39.96 25.63
CA HIS A 126 -1.99 -40.02 27.08
C HIS A 126 -0.72 -39.33 27.55
N VAL A 127 -0.83 -38.03 27.87
CA VAL A 127 0.17 -37.36 28.70
C VAL A 127 0.05 -37.98 30.08
N LYS A 128 0.90 -38.97 30.36
CA LYS A 128 1.08 -39.50 31.71
C LYS A 128 1.82 -38.42 32.50
N VAL A 129 1.07 -37.64 33.29
CA VAL A 129 1.65 -36.78 34.33
C VAL A 129 2.34 -37.73 35.31
N LYS A 130 3.67 -37.63 35.43
CA LYS A 130 4.40 -38.27 36.52
C LYS A 130 4.17 -37.43 37.78
N SER A 131 3.73 -38.11 38.83
CA SER A 131 3.68 -37.67 40.23
C SER A 131 5.03 -37.17 40.72
#